data_AF-A0A960Y9E6-F1
#
_entry.id   AF-A0A960Y9E6-F1
#
_cell.length_a   1.000
_cell.length_b   1.000
_cell.length_c   1.000
_cell.angle_alpha   90.00
_cell.angle_beta   90.00
_cell.angle_gamma   90.00
#
_symmetry.space_group_name_H-M   'P 1'
#
loop_
_entity.id
_entity.type
_entity.pdbx_description
1 polymer ?
#
loop_
_entity_poly.entity_id
_entity_poly.type
_entity_poly.pdbx_seq_one_letter_code
_entity_poly.pdbx_strand_id
1 'polypeptide(L)'
;MSAPVAKLALRRERLVADGLFWFQVLCACGFGVAQFLAMQKTVAGVSITWLGLWLAFLVVNLALALGALREHPGRVIRQTVVIYGVWTVVCAINFGWLLIAGGQWNAVDTVTAAITATGVAGAIVVGRLHGVGVHDPYVRAAFAVLCKAVPQLTLAWNMARDGGGGVAAYAILTGHLTIGLRLWQVWYSIREAGWDRHRIGIGIGEAANEASWIVATVVWLWVD
;
A
#
# COMPACT_ATOMS: atom_id res chain seq x y z
N MET A 1 -36.06 3.47 -16.29
CA MET A 1 -35.91 2.29 -15.40
C MET A 1 -36.99 2.35 -14.34
N SER A 2 -37.78 1.29 -14.13
CA SER A 2 -38.80 1.28 -13.07
C SER A 2 -38.14 1.28 -11.69
N ALA A 3 -38.75 1.95 -10.71
CA ALA A 3 -38.24 2.07 -9.34
C ALA A 3 -37.82 0.74 -8.66
N PRO A 4 -38.48 -0.42 -8.92
CA PRO A 4 -38.05 -1.70 -8.36
C PRO A 4 -36.70 -2.21 -8.89
N VAL A 5 -36.44 -2.01 -10.19
CA VAL A 5 -35.20 -2.48 -10.84
C VAL A 5 -34.00 -1.67 -10.33
N ALA A 6 -34.18 -0.37 -10.12
CA ALA A 6 -33.14 0.50 -9.55
C ALA A 6 -32.75 0.08 -8.12
N LYS A 7 -33.73 -0.26 -7.27
CA LYS A 7 -33.47 -0.72 -5.89
C LYS A 7 -32.72 -2.06 -5.85
N LEU A 8 -33.06 -2.99 -6.74
CA LEU A 8 -32.38 -4.28 -6.85
C LEU A 8 -30.92 -4.12 -7.28
N ALA A 9 -30.65 -3.27 -8.28
CA ALA A 9 -29.29 -2.97 -8.74
C ALA A 9 -28.42 -2.39 -7.61
N LEU A 10 -28.93 -1.38 -6.89
CA LEU A 10 -28.24 -0.77 -5.74
C LEU A 10 -27.96 -1.79 -4.62
N ARG A 11 -28.88 -2.73 -4.35
CA ARG A 11 -28.67 -3.77 -3.35
C ARG A 11 -27.56 -4.74 -3.77
N ARG A 12 -27.52 -5.13 -5.04
CA ARG A 12 -26.48 -6.01 -5.59
C ARG A 12 -25.10 -5.35 -5.53
N GLU A 13 -24.98 -4.11 -5.96
CA GLU A 13 -23.73 -3.34 -5.89
C GLU A 13 -23.22 -3.22 -4.45
N ARG A 14 -24.13 -3.01 -3.49
CA ARG A 14 -23.77 -2.98 -2.08
C ARG A 14 -23.17 -4.29 -1.60
N LEU A 15 -23.83 -5.42 -1.90
CA LEU A 15 -23.36 -6.75 -1.52
C LEU A 15 -21.99 -7.07 -2.14
N VAL A 16 -21.78 -6.72 -3.42
CA VAL A 16 -20.48 -6.92 -4.07
C VAL A 16 -19.39 -6.10 -3.39
N ALA A 17 -19.62 -4.81 -3.15
CA ALA A 17 -18.65 -3.95 -2.48
C ALA A 17 -18.30 -4.45 -1.06
N ASP A 18 -19.30 -4.90 -0.29
CA ASP A 18 -19.08 -5.44 1.06
C ASP A 18 -18.32 -6.77 1.02
N GLY A 19 -18.61 -7.63 0.03
CA GLY A 19 -17.86 -8.87 -0.21
C GLY A 19 -16.39 -8.60 -0.55
N LEU A 20 -16.12 -7.64 -1.45
CA LEU A 20 -14.75 -7.23 -1.80
C LEU A 20 -14.00 -6.61 -0.63
N PHE A 21 -14.70 -5.84 0.23
CA PHE A 21 -14.13 -5.31 1.46
C PHE A 21 -13.68 -6.43 2.41
N TRP A 22 -14.54 -7.40 2.71
CA TRP A 22 -14.19 -8.51 3.60
C TRP A 22 -13.10 -9.40 3.00
N PHE A 23 -13.14 -9.64 1.69
CA PHE A 23 -12.07 -10.36 0.99
C PHE A 23 -10.71 -9.69 1.20
N GLN A 24 -10.62 -8.36 1.07
CA GLN A 24 -9.37 -7.64 1.34
C GLN A 24 -8.90 -7.76 2.79
N VAL A 25 -9.83 -7.70 3.76
CA VAL A 25 -9.49 -7.91 5.18
C VAL A 25 -8.92 -9.30 5.40
N LEU A 26 -9.54 -10.34 4.83
CA LEU A 26 -9.07 -11.71 4.93
C LEU A 26 -7.70 -11.89 4.26
N CYS A 27 -7.49 -11.32 3.07
CA CYS A 27 -6.19 -11.34 2.40
C CYS A 27 -5.11 -10.62 3.22
N ALA A 28 -5.43 -9.47 3.82
CA ALA A 28 -4.48 -8.74 4.67
C ALA A 28 -4.06 -9.57 5.89
N CYS A 29 -5.03 -10.18 6.59
CA CYS A 29 -4.75 -11.06 7.72
C CYS A 29 -3.98 -12.32 7.30
N GLY A 30 -4.39 -12.97 6.21
CA GLY A 30 -3.72 -14.14 5.67
C GLY A 30 -2.27 -13.87 5.26
N PHE A 31 -2.04 -12.75 4.56
CA PHE A 31 -0.69 -12.24 4.27
C PHE A 31 0.10 -12.04 5.55
N GLY A 32 -0.48 -11.35 6.53
CA GLY A 32 0.16 -11.04 7.79
C GLY A 32 0.63 -12.27 8.56
N VAL A 33 -0.23 -13.29 8.65
CA VAL A 33 0.09 -14.56 9.30
C VAL A 33 1.13 -15.33 8.50
N ALA A 34 0.98 -15.44 7.18
CA ALA A 34 1.92 -16.17 6.34
C ALA A 34 3.33 -15.56 6.40
N GLN A 35 3.43 -14.23 6.31
CA GLN A 35 4.71 -13.52 6.40
C GLN A 35 5.32 -13.64 7.79
N PHE A 36 4.52 -13.54 8.86
CA PHE A 36 4.98 -13.71 10.23
C PHE A 36 5.56 -15.12 10.46
N LEU A 37 4.83 -16.16 10.03
CA LEU A 37 5.30 -17.55 10.12
C LEU A 37 6.55 -17.82 9.28
N ALA A 38 6.70 -17.17 8.12
CA ALA A 38 7.92 -17.25 7.33
C ALA A 38 9.12 -16.63 8.07
N MET A 39 8.91 -15.45 8.67
CA MET A 39 9.94 -14.74 9.44
C MET A 39 10.32 -15.43 10.76
N GLN A 40 9.48 -16.32 11.30
CA GLN A 40 9.86 -17.19 12.41
C GLN A 40 10.92 -18.23 12.01
N LYS A 41 10.96 -18.62 10.73
CA LYS A 41 11.94 -19.59 10.20
C LYS A 41 13.23 -18.89 9.78
N THR A 42 13.12 -17.77 9.10
CA THR A 42 14.26 -16.96 8.65
C THR A 42 13.81 -15.55 8.27
N VAL A 43 14.65 -14.56 8.56
CA VAL A 43 14.46 -13.17 8.12
C VAL A 43 15.35 -12.82 6.91
N ALA A 44 16.04 -13.80 6.33
CA ALA A 44 16.87 -13.59 5.14
C ALA A 44 16.02 -13.07 3.97
N GLY A 45 16.53 -12.04 3.26
CA GLY A 45 15.84 -11.41 2.14
C GLY A 45 14.79 -10.36 2.52
N VAL A 46 14.38 -10.28 3.79
CA VAL A 46 13.49 -9.23 4.30
C VAL A 46 14.33 -8.06 4.81
N SER A 47 14.18 -6.89 4.19
CA SER A 47 14.91 -5.68 4.61
C SER A 47 14.10 -4.84 5.62
N ILE A 48 14.80 -4.18 6.54
CA ILE A 48 14.18 -3.28 7.54
C ILE A 48 13.46 -2.13 6.82
N THR A 49 14.09 -1.57 5.79
CA THR A 49 13.52 -0.47 5.02
C THR A 49 12.31 -0.88 4.21
N TRP A 50 12.22 -2.13 3.72
CA TRP A 50 11.05 -2.57 2.98
C TRP A 50 9.79 -2.57 3.86
N LEU A 51 9.83 -3.25 5.02
CA LEU A 51 8.69 -3.26 5.94
C LEU A 51 8.46 -1.89 6.60
N GLY A 52 9.54 -1.18 6.99
CA GLY A 52 9.43 0.13 7.63
C GLY A 52 8.83 1.20 6.72
N LEU A 53 9.28 1.28 5.46
CA LEU A 53 8.73 2.23 4.49
C LEU A 53 7.35 1.80 4.01
N TRP A 54 7.07 0.49 3.89
CA TRP A 54 5.70 0.04 3.64
C TRP A 54 4.75 0.47 4.77
N LEU A 55 5.16 0.36 6.03
CA LEU A 55 4.37 0.88 7.16
C LEU A 55 4.15 2.39 7.04
N ALA A 56 5.18 3.16 6.68
CA ALA A 56 5.05 4.61 6.44
C ALA A 56 4.06 4.92 5.29
N PHE A 57 4.11 4.17 4.19
CA PHE A 57 3.15 4.26 3.08
C PHE A 57 1.70 4.04 3.56
N LEU A 58 1.49 3.03 4.40
CA LEU A 58 0.15 2.72 4.93
C LEU A 58 -0.37 3.84 5.83
N VAL A 59 0.49 4.42 6.67
CA VAL A 59 0.13 5.56 7.53
C VAL A 59 -0.21 6.80 6.69
N VAL A 60 0.57 7.09 5.65
CA VAL A 60 0.30 8.22 4.74
C VAL A 60 -1.04 8.04 4.03
N ASN A 61 -1.31 6.86 3.48
CA ASN A 61 -2.60 6.60 2.82
C ASN A 61 -3.77 6.56 3.80
N LEU A 62 -3.58 6.09 5.03
CA LEU A 62 -4.59 6.18 6.08
C LEU A 62 -4.91 7.65 6.39
N ALA A 63 -3.90 8.52 6.48
CA ALA A 63 -4.10 9.95 6.70
C ALA A 63 -4.84 10.60 5.52
N LEU A 64 -4.53 10.21 4.28
CA LEU A 64 -5.27 10.65 3.08
C LEU A 64 -6.73 10.15 3.11
N ALA A 65 -6.96 8.87 3.43
CA ALA A 65 -8.29 8.29 3.50
C ALA A 65 -9.16 8.94 4.60
N LEU A 66 -8.57 9.26 5.74
CA LEU A 66 -9.23 10.03 6.80
C LEU A 66 -9.55 11.47 6.35
N GLY A 67 -8.67 12.11 5.58
CA GLY A 67 -8.95 13.41 4.96
C GLY A 67 -10.14 13.35 3.98
N ALA A 68 -10.11 12.38 3.06
CA ALA A 68 -11.20 12.13 2.11
C ALA A 68 -12.54 11.81 2.81
N LEU A 69 -12.49 11.08 3.93
CA LEU A 69 -13.66 10.77 4.76
C LEU A 69 -14.24 12.02 5.44
N ARG A 70 -13.39 12.95 5.88
CA ARG A 70 -13.83 14.21 6.51
C ARG A 70 -14.43 15.17 5.49
N GLU A 71 -13.86 15.26 4.29
CA GLU A 71 -14.37 16.13 3.22
C GLU A 71 -15.68 15.62 2.64
N HIS A 72 -15.71 14.33 2.26
CA HIS A 72 -16.90 13.71 1.68
C HIS A 72 -17.12 12.32 2.28
N PRO A 73 -17.89 12.23 3.39
CA PRO A 73 -18.19 10.97 4.04
C PRO A 73 -18.96 10.03 3.11
N GLY A 74 -18.50 8.79 3.00
CA GLY A 74 -19.15 7.76 2.19
C GLY A 74 -18.84 6.37 2.70
N ARG A 75 -19.66 5.38 2.31
CA ARG A 75 -19.47 3.99 2.74
C ARG A 75 -18.12 3.44 2.25
N VAL A 76 -17.80 3.64 0.97
CA VAL A 76 -16.59 3.09 0.36
C VAL A 76 -15.34 3.69 0.99
N ILE A 77 -15.30 5.00 1.23
CA ILE A 77 -14.15 5.61 1.90
C ILE A 77 -14.00 5.16 3.37
N ARG A 78 -15.10 4.86 4.09
CA ARG A 78 -15.03 4.23 5.42
C ARG A 78 -14.40 2.84 5.34
N GLN A 79 -14.77 2.05 4.34
CA GLN A 79 -14.17 0.74 4.08
C GLN A 79 -12.67 0.88 3.76
N THR A 80 -12.28 1.86 2.94
CA THR A 80 -10.88 2.17 2.63
C THR A 80 -10.08 2.55 3.89
N VAL A 81 -10.65 3.38 4.78
CA VAL A 81 -10.03 3.72 6.08
C VAL A 81 -9.80 2.46 6.92
N VAL A 82 -10.79 1.57 7.00
CA VAL A 82 -10.64 0.31 7.74
C VAL A 82 -9.58 -0.58 7.11
N ILE A 83 -9.56 -0.72 5.78
CA ILE A 83 -8.55 -1.53 5.07
C ILE A 83 -7.14 -1.01 5.35
N TYR A 84 -6.91 0.30 5.25
CA TYR A 84 -5.61 0.87 5.60
C TYR A 84 -5.26 0.68 7.08
N GLY A 85 -6.24 0.80 7.97
CA GLY A 85 -6.05 0.51 9.40
C GLY A 85 -5.61 -0.93 9.65
N VAL A 86 -6.30 -1.92 9.05
CA VAL A 86 -5.97 -3.34 9.15
C VAL A 86 -4.57 -3.62 8.60
N TRP A 87 -4.26 -3.15 7.39
CA TRP A 87 -2.93 -3.31 6.81
C TRP A 87 -1.84 -2.66 7.66
N THR A 88 -2.10 -1.47 8.23
CA THR A 88 -1.15 -0.78 9.12
C THR A 88 -0.83 -1.63 10.33
N VAL A 89 -1.84 -2.20 10.99
CA VAL A 89 -1.64 -3.09 12.15
C VAL A 89 -0.87 -4.35 11.76
N VAL A 90 -1.28 -5.02 10.68
CA VAL A 90 -0.62 -6.24 10.19
C VAL A 90 0.84 -5.99 9.86
N CYS A 91 1.13 -4.89 9.14
CA CYS A 91 2.48 -4.52 8.75
C CYS A 91 3.31 -4.12 9.98
N ALA A 92 2.73 -3.39 10.94
CA ALA A 92 3.41 -3.03 12.19
C ALA A 92 3.80 -4.25 13.02
N ILE A 93 2.93 -5.27 13.12
CA ILE A 93 3.24 -6.53 13.81
C ILE A 93 4.41 -7.24 13.13
N ASN A 94 4.38 -7.36 11.80
CA ASN A 94 5.44 -8.01 11.04
C ASN A 94 6.77 -7.24 11.15
N PHE A 95 6.72 -5.91 11.07
CA PHE A 95 7.88 -5.06 11.24
C PHE A 95 8.47 -5.18 12.65
N GLY A 96 7.63 -5.14 13.68
CA GLY A 96 8.06 -5.35 15.07
C GLY A 96 8.72 -6.72 15.27
N TRP A 97 8.16 -7.78 14.67
CA TRP A 97 8.76 -9.11 14.71
C TRP A 97 10.12 -9.15 14.02
N LEU A 98 10.26 -8.53 12.83
CA LEU A 98 11.55 -8.46 12.13
C LEU A 98 12.65 -7.87 13.03
N LEU A 99 12.34 -6.79 13.76
CA LEU A 99 13.29 -6.15 14.67
C LEU A 99 13.67 -7.06 15.85
N ILE A 100 12.70 -7.79 16.42
CA ILE A 100 12.93 -8.74 17.53
C ILE A 100 13.73 -9.96 17.06
N ALA A 101 13.44 -10.47 15.87
CA ALA A 101 14.09 -11.63 15.28
C ALA A 101 15.54 -11.36 14.81
N GLY A 102 16.06 -10.13 15.02
CA GLY A 102 17.42 -9.77 14.69
C GLY A 102 17.62 -9.37 13.23
N GLY A 103 16.59 -8.85 12.57
CA GLY A 103 16.72 -8.24 11.24
C GLY A 103 17.86 -7.22 11.25
N GLN A 104 18.81 -7.36 10.31
CA GLN A 104 19.99 -6.52 10.25
C GLN A 104 19.86 -5.47 9.15
N TRP A 105 20.23 -4.24 9.50
CA TRP A 105 20.38 -3.17 8.53
C TRP A 105 21.54 -3.49 7.59
N ASN A 106 21.31 -3.45 6.28
CA ASN A 106 22.32 -3.77 5.28
C ASN A 106 22.55 -2.63 4.27
N ALA A 107 23.43 -2.87 3.29
CA ALA A 107 23.74 -1.86 2.26
C ALA A 107 22.51 -1.45 1.43
N VAL A 108 21.58 -2.37 1.18
CA VAL A 108 20.35 -2.09 0.43
C VAL A 108 19.42 -1.21 1.25
N ASP A 109 19.34 -1.42 2.56
CA ASP A 109 18.63 -0.52 3.47
C ASP A 109 19.20 0.90 3.40
N THR A 110 20.53 1.05 3.44
CA THR A 110 21.18 2.36 3.31
C THR A 110 20.79 3.05 2.00
N VAL A 111 20.86 2.36 0.87
CA VAL A 111 20.51 2.92 -0.45
C VAL A 111 19.02 3.27 -0.52
N THR A 112 18.15 2.35 -0.09
CA THR A 112 16.69 2.54 -0.08
C THR A 112 16.31 3.75 0.77
N ALA A 113 16.84 3.83 2.00
CA ALA A 113 16.58 4.94 2.92
C ALA A 113 17.12 6.27 2.37
N ALA A 114 18.32 6.29 1.77
CA ALA A 114 18.89 7.50 1.20
C ALA A 114 18.07 8.05 0.03
N ILE A 115 17.63 7.19 -0.90
CA ILE A 115 16.78 7.58 -2.03
C ILE A 115 15.44 8.11 -1.51
N THR A 116 14.78 7.36 -0.62
CA THR A 116 13.48 7.76 -0.07
C THR A 116 13.59 9.07 0.72
N ALA A 117 14.58 9.23 1.59
CA ALA A 117 14.78 10.44 2.39
C ALA A 117 15.06 11.67 1.51
N THR A 118 15.93 11.51 0.50
CA THR A 118 16.24 12.59 -0.45
C THR A 118 15.02 12.96 -1.28
N GLY A 119 14.24 11.97 -1.74
CA GLY A 119 12.98 12.21 -2.44
C GLY A 119 11.95 12.92 -1.57
N VAL A 120 11.82 12.54 -0.29
CA VAL A 120 10.89 13.17 0.67
C VAL A 120 11.31 14.62 0.92
N ALA A 121 12.60 14.87 1.13
CA ALA A 121 13.13 16.23 1.26
C ALA A 121 12.86 17.06 -0.01
N GLY A 122 13.08 16.49 -1.19
CA GLY A 122 12.75 17.11 -2.48
C GLY A 122 11.26 17.45 -2.61
N ALA A 123 10.36 16.53 -2.26
CA ALA A 123 8.92 16.77 -2.28
C ALA A 123 8.50 17.88 -1.31
N ILE A 124 9.13 17.97 -0.13
CA ILE A 124 8.90 19.06 0.83
C ILE A 124 9.36 20.39 0.22
N VAL A 125 10.56 20.45 -0.35
CA VAL A 125 11.11 21.66 -0.98
C VAL A 125 10.20 22.12 -2.12
N VAL A 126 9.83 21.22 -3.03
CA VAL A 126 8.91 21.53 -4.13
C VAL A 126 7.56 22.01 -3.61
N GLY A 127 7.00 21.36 -2.58
CA GLY A 127 5.76 21.80 -1.94
C GLY A 127 5.86 23.23 -1.40
N ARG A 128 6.95 23.55 -0.68
CA ARG A 128 7.22 24.89 -0.16
C ARG A 128 7.36 25.93 -1.26
N LEU A 129 8.04 25.60 -2.36
CA LEU A 129 8.18 26.48 -3.52
C LEU A 129 6.83 26.79 -4.19
N HIS A 130 5.84 25.88 -4.08
CA HIS A 130 4.47 26.08 -4.56
C HIS A 130 3.50 26.60 -3.49
N GLY A 131 4.02 27.01 -2.32
CA GLY A 131 3.19 27.57 -1.23
C GLY A 131 2.31 26.55 -0.51
N VAL A 132 2.56 25.24 -0.67
CA VAL A 132 1.81 24.17 0.01
C VAL A 132 2.64 23.50 1.11
N GLY A 133 1.97 23.05 2.17
CA GLY A 133 2.62 22.40 3.32
C GLY A 133 2.69 20.87 3.21
N VAL A 134 3.36 20.22 4.17
CA VAL A 134 3.47 18.74 4.25
C VAL A 134 2.15 18.02 4.50
N HIS A 135 1.12 18.75 4.92
CA HIS A 135 -0.24 18.24 5.08
C HIS A 135 -1.02 18.20 3.78
N ASP A 136 -0.50 18.84 2.72
CA ASP A 136 -1.14 18.88 1.42
C ASP A 136 -1.25 17.46 0.81
N PRO A 137 -2.41 17.08 0.24
CA PRO A 137 -2.59 15.73 -0.29
C PRO A 137 -1.61 15.35 -1.39
N TYR A 138 -1.14 16.28 -2.21
CA TYR A 138 -0.17 15.97 -3.29
C TYR A 138 1.24 15.76 -2.75
N VAL A 139 1.64 16.50 -1.72
CA VAL A 139 2.92 16.25 -1.03
C VAL A 139 2.90 14.89 -0.35
N ARG A 140 1.78 14.54 0.29
CA ARG A 140 1.56 13.19 0.87
C ARG A 140 1.53 12.10 -0.19
N ALA A 141 0.95 12.35 -1.36
CA ALA A 141 0.99 11.40 -2.47
C ALA A 141 2.43 11.11 -2.90
N ALA A 142 3.29 12.13 -2.99
CA ALA A 142 4.71 11.94 -3.26
C ALA A 142 5.40 11.11 -2.16
N PHE A 143 5.09 11.35 -0.89
CA PHE A 143 5.58 10.50 0.20
C PHE A 143 5.12 9.04 0.05
N ALA A 144 3.85 8.81 -0.29
CA ALA A 144 3.33 7.46 -0.51
C ALA A 144 4.10 6.74 -1.64
N VAL A 145 4.33 7.42 -2.78
CA VAL A 145 5.13 6.88 -3.89
C VAL A 145 6.53 6.49 -3.40
N LEU A 146 7.23 7.40 -2.73
CA LEU A 146 8.61 7.19 -2.26
C LEU A 146 8.74 6.09 -1.20
N CYS A 147 7.74 5.99 -0.32
CA CYS A 147 7.69 4.97 0.73
C CYS A 147 7.28 3.59 0.22
N LYS A 148 6.82 3.46 -1.02
CA LYS A 148 6.35 2.17 -1.56
C LYS A 148 7.09 1.71 -2.80
N ALA A 149 7.19 2.57 -3.81
CA ALA A 149 7.83 2.22 -5.06
C ALA A 149 9.33 1.98 -4.88
N VAL A 150 10.04 2.88 -4.18
CA VAL A 150 11.48 2.74 -3.94
C VAL A 150 11.82 1.41 -3.25
N PRO A 151 11.26 1.05 -2.08
CA PRO A 151 11.59 -0.23 -1.43
C PRO A 151 11.14 -1.46 -2.22
N GLN A 152 10.10 -1.38 -3.07
CA GLN A 152 9.73 -2.51 -3.94
C GLN A 152 10.68 -2.66 -5.12
N LEU A 153 11.20 -1.56 -5.68
CA LEU A 153 12.20 -1.60 -6.74
C LEU A 153 13.55 -2.08 -6.21
N THR A 154 13.95 -1.69 -4.99
CA THR A 154 15.15 -2.23 -4.36
C THR A 154 14.97 -3.69 -3.92
N LEU A 155 13.75 -4.11 -3.55
CA LEU A 155 13.43 -5.53 -3.37
C LEU A 155 13.59 -6.32 -4.68
N ALA A 156 13.10 -5.79 -5.80
CA ALA A 156 13.31 -6.40 -7.11
C ALA A 156 14.81 -6.56 -7.42
N TRP A 157 15.61 -5.53 -7.16
CA TRP A 157 17.07 -5.62 -7.27
C TRP A 157 17.68 -6.72 -6.38
N ASN A 158 17.23 -6.84 -5.13
CA ASN A 158 17.70 -7.91 -4.24
C ASN A 158 17.35 -9.29 -4.77
N MET A 159 16.12 -9.48 -5.27
CA MET A 159 15.72 -10.75 -5.86
C MET A 159 16.57 -11.10 -7.09
N ALA A 160 16.84 -10.11 -7.96
CA ALA A 160 17.71 -10.30 -9.13
C ALA A 160 19.13 -10.75 -8.76
N ARG A 161 19.66 -10.30 -7.62
CA ARG A 161 21.03 -10.59 -7.17
C ARG A 161 21.14 -11.88 -6.35
N ASP A 162 20.20 -12.07 -5.42
CA ASP A 162 20.32 -13.04 -4.33
C ASP A 162 19.24 -14.14 -4.37
N GLY A 163 18.28 -14.08 -5.31
CA GLY A 163 17.17 -15.02 -5.47
C GLY A 163 15.85 -14.56 -4.83
N GLY A 164 14.73 -15.13 -5.30
CA GLY A 164 13.36 -14.72 -4.94
C GLY A 164 12.73 -15.45 -3.75
N GLY A 165 13.28 -16.59 -3.33
CA GLY A 165 12.64 -17.52 -2.38
C GLY A 165 12.29 -17.00 -0.98
N GLY A 166 12.79 -15.81 -0.59
CA GLY A 166 12.38 -15.12 0.65
C GLY A 166 11.00 -14.46 0.57
N VAL A 167 10.46 -14.29 -0.65
CA VAL A 167 9.12 -13.73 -0.89
C VAL A 167 8.16 -14.88 -1.21
N ALA A 168 7.13 -15.05 -0.38
CA ALA A 168 6.15 -16.10 -0.61
C ALA A 168 5.35 -15.87 -1.90
N ALA A 169 5.11 -16.91 -2.71
CA ALA A 169 4.24 -16.83 -3.89
C ALA A 169 2.82 -16.32 -3.54
N TYR A 170 2.32 -16.66 -2.34
CA TYR A 170 1.07 -16.12 -1.82
C TYR A 170 1.13 -14.59 -1.62
N ALA A 171 2.26 -14.06 -1.17
CA ALA A 171 2.48 -12.61 -1.02
C ALA A 171 2.47 -11.90 -2.38
N ILE A 172 3.07 -12.49 -3.42
CA ILE A 172 3.03 -11.98 -4.79
C ILE A 172 1.58 -11.87 -5.29
N LEU A 173 0.84 -12.99 -5.25
CA LEU A 173 -0.53 -13.05 -5.77
C LEU A 173 -1.49 -12.15 -4.99
N THR A 174 -1.49 -12.24 -3.66
CA THR A 174 -2.38 -11.41 -2.83
C THR A 174 -2.01 -9.93 -2.89
N GLY A 175 -0.74 -9.60 -3.14
CA GLY A 175 -0.29 -8.24 -3.44
C GLY A 175 -1.09 -7.66 -4.60
N HIS A 176 -1.00 -8.24 -5.79
CA HIS A 176 -1.72 -7.76 -6.98
C HIS A 176 -3.23 -7.70 -6.78
N LEU A 177 -3.84 -8.75 -6.22
CA LEU A 177 -5.28 -8.80 -6.00
C LEU A 177 -5.74 -7.68 -5.08
N THR A 178 -5.05 -7.47 -3.95
CA THR A 178 -5.46 -6.46 -2.98
C THR A 178 -5.15 -5.04 -3.45
N ILE A 179 -4.05 -4.81 -4.15
CA ILE A 179 -3.73 -3.49 -4.72
C ILE A 179 -4.75 -3.14 -5.81
N GLY A 180 -5.06 -4.06 -6.73
CA GLY A 180 -6.08 -3.86 -7.75
C GLY A 180 -7.46 -3.55 -7.17
N LEU A 181 -7.85 -4.25 -6.10
CA LEU A 181 -9.11 -3.95 -5.39
C LEU A 181 -9.11 -2.59 -4.70
N ARG A 182 -7.97 -2.16 -4.12
CA ARG A 182 -7.84 -0.80 -3.55
C ARG A 182 -7.94 0.27 -4.64
N LEU A 183 -7.27 0.10 -5.78
CA LEU A 183 -7.39 1.00 -6.93
C LEU A 183 -8.83 1.11 -7.42
N TRP A 184 -9.53 -0.03 -7.53
CA TRP A 184 -10.94 -0.04 -7.90
C TRP A 184 -11.82 0.68 -6.87
N GLN A 185 -11.60 0.48 -5.57
CA GLN A 185 -12.34 1.18 -4.50
C GLN A 185 -12.09 2.69 -4.52
N VAL A 186 -10.85 3.13 -4.74
CA VAL A 186 -10.52 4.55 -4.87
C VAL A 186 -11.23 5.15 -6.08
N TRP A 187 -11.14 4.49 -7.24
CA TRP A 187 -11.85 4.92 -8.45
C TRP A 187 -13.36 5.02 -8.23
N TYR A 188 -13.97 4.00 -7.63
CA TYR A 188 -15.40 4.02 -7.34
C TYR A 188 -15.76 5.14 -6.36
N SER A 189 -14.94 5.37 -5.33
CA SER A 189 -15.15 6.47 -4.39
C SER A 189 -15.04 7.85 -5.07
N ILE A 190 -14.15 8.02 -6.05
CA ILE A 190 -14.05 9.24 -6.86
C ILE A 190 -15.31 9.42 -7.72
N ARG A 191 -15.86 8.34 -8.28
CA ARG A 191 -17.12 8.43 -9.05
C ARG A 191 -18.32 8.80 -8.19
N GLU A 192 -18.35 8.38 -6.92
CA GLU A 192 -19.43 8.72 -5.98
C GLU A 192 -19.31 10.14 -5.42
N ALA A 193 -18.10 10.57 -5.04
CA ALA A 193 -17.89 11.81 -4.27
C ALA A 193 -17.23 12.95 -5.07
N GLY A 194 -16.76 12.68 -6.28
CA GLY A 194 -16.00 13.62 -7.10
C GLY A 194 -14.48 13.49 -6.93
N TRP A 195 -13.76 14.33 -7.69
CA TRP A 195 -12.31 14.38 -7.73
C TRP A 195 -11.76 15.34 -6.67
N ASP A 196 -11.57 14.87 -5.44
CA ASP A 196 -10.84 15.61 -4.42
C ASP A 196 -9.37 15.19 -4.35
N ARG A 197 -8.56 16.08 -3.77
CA ARG A 197 -7.10 15.95 -3.71
C ARG A 197 -6.66 14.76 -2.84
N HIS A 198 -7.43 14.39 -1.82
CA HIS A 198 -7.12 13.24 -0.97
C HIS A 198 -7.30 11.93 -1.73
N ARG A 199 -8.44 11.73 -2.41
CA ARG A 199 -8.70 10.53 -3.22
C ARG A 199 -7.72 10.39 -4.38
N ILE A 200 -7.38 11.51 -5.05
CA ILE A 200 -6.33 11.52 -6.08
C ILE A 200 -5.00 11.09 -5.47
N GLY A 201 -4.63 11.62 -4.30
CA GLY A 201 -3.39 11.26 -3.62
C GLY A 201 -3.29 9.76 -3.29
N ILE A 202 -4.39 9.15 -2.82
CA ILE A 202 -4.46 7.70 -2.59
C ILE A 202 -4.28 6.95 -3.90
N GLY A 203 -4.97 7.38 -4.96
CA GLY A 203 -4.88 6.77 -6.29
C GLY A 203 -3.46 6.79 -6.85
N ILE A 204 -2.73 7.90 -6.72
CA ILE A 204 -1.33 8.02 -7.13
C ILE A 204 -0.45 7.04 -6.34
N GLY A 205 -0.62 6.98 -5.01
CA GLY A 205 0.14 6.07 -4.16
C GLY A 205 -0.09 4.60 -4.49
N GLU A 206 -1.33 4.17 -4.68
CA GLU A 206 -1.66 2.79 -5.04
C GLU A 206 -1.27 2.44 -6.49
N ALA A 207 -1.34 3.40 -7.42
CA ALA A 207 -0.90 3.17 -8.79
C ALA A 207 0.61 2.95 -8.86
N ALA A 208 1.38 3.75 -8.12
CA ALA A 208 2.81 3.54 -7.99
C ALA A 208 3.12 2.20 -7.32
N ASN A 209 2.39 1.85 -6.25
CA ASN A 209 2.49 0.55 -5.57
C ASN A 209 2.28 -0.63 -6.54
N GLU A 210 1.22 -0.60 -7.36
CA GLU A 210 0.99 -1.66 -8.33
C GLU A 210 2.10 -1.73 -9.38
N ALA A 211 2.49 -0.59 -9.93
CA ALA A 211 3.52 -0.53 -10.96
C ALA A 211 4.86 -1.09 -10.46
N SER A 212 5.31 -0.71 -9.27
CA SER A 212 6.54 -1.27 -8.69
C SER A 212 6.38 -2.72 -8.25
N TRP A 213 5.20 -3.15 -7.84
CA TRP A 213 4.95 -4.56 -7.52
C TRP A 213 4.96 -5.45 -8.76
N ILE A 214 4.44 -4.97 -9.90
CA ILE A 214 4.59 -5.66 -11.19
C ILE A 214 6.07 -5.88 -11.52
N VAL A 215 6.92 -4.87 -11.34
CA VAL A 215 8.37 -5.01 -11.56
C VAL A 215 8.96 -6.07 -10.63
N ALA A 216 8.63 -6.03 -9.34
CA ALA A 216 9.09 -7.03 -8.37
C ALA A 216 8.65 -8.45 -8.77
N THR A 217 7.39 -8.63 -9.17
CA THR A 217 6.85 -9.92 -9.61
C THR A 217 7.53 -10.45 -10.87
N VAL A 218 7.77 -9.58 -11.87
CA VAL A 218 8.48 -9.98 -13.10
C VAL A 218 9.89 -10.47 -12.79
N VAL A 219 10.61 -9.76 -11.92
CA VAL A 219 11.95 -10.19 -11.50
C VAL A 219 11.88 -11.49 -10.71
N TRP A 220 10.92 -11.61 -9.79
CA TRP A 220 10.70 -12.84 -9.01
C TRP A 220 10.48 -14.06 -9.92
N LEU A 221 9.60 -13.95 -10.93
CA LEU A 221 9.34 -15.02 -11.91
C LEU A 221 10.55 -15.39 -12.78
N TRP A 222 11.55 -14.52 -12.86
CA TRP A 222 12.74 -14.76 -13.66
C TRP A 222 13.85 -15.48 -12.87
N VAL A 223 13.86 -15.34 -11.55
CA VAL A 223 14.93 -15.87 -10.68
C VAL A 223 14.52 -17.08 -9.83
N ASP A 224 13.22 -17.34 -9.66
CA ASP A 224 12.66 -18.57 -9.06
C ASP A 224 12.27 -19.58 -10.14
#